data_AF-A0A1Z8RI33-F1
#
_entry.id   AF-A0A1Z8RI33-F1
#
_cell.length_a   1.000
_cell.length_b   1.000
_cell.length_c   1.000
_cell.angle_alpha   90.00
_cell.angle_beta   90.00
_cell.angle_gamma   90.00
#
_symmetry.space_group_name_H-M   'P 1'
#
loop_
_entity.id
_entity.type
_entity.pdbx_description
1 polymer ?
#
loop_
_entity_poly.entity_id
_entity_poly.type
_entity_poly.pdbx_seq_one_letter_code
_entity_poly.pdbx_strand_id
1 'polypeptide(L)'
;MAKGRASPHCITWIYRKKRHRKYFRSRIDALRFRNEKEQELGVRDRHEIENEIIFWALSEIKERLDGIEERIGNLEANFLEQGEHLKAMRKSPAPKVLRVAEAAKVLRVSSRKLYYLLDKGVFKRYKLPHTRTTFIKLEEVEKALGAEDISELLI
;
A
#
# COMPACT_ATOMS: atom_id res chain seq x y z
N MET A 1 -62.51 -10.81 16.72
CA MET A 1 -61.13 -10.34 16.49
C MET A 1 -60.86 -9.20 17.48
N ALA A 2 -59.82 -9.33 18.33
CA ALA A 2 -59.58 -8.38 19.42
C ALA A 2 -59.04 -7.04 18.88
N LYS A 3 -59.79 -5.96 19.13
CA LYS A 3 -59.38 -4.58 18.81
C LYS A 3 -58.08 -4.24 19.54
N GLY A 4 -57.05 -3.83 18.81
CA GLY A 4 -55.78 -3.32 19.36
C GLY A 4 -54.55 -4.21 19.15
N ARG A 5 -54.67 -5.39 18.50
CA ARG A 5 -53.49 -6.14 18.04
C ARG A 5 -53.20 -5.82 16.59
N ALA A 6 -52.05 -5.18 16.32
CA ALA A 6 -51.50 -5.11 14.97
C ALA A 6 -51.29 -6.54 14.46
N SER A 7 -51.77 -6.84 13.25
CA SER A 7 -51.56 -8.15 12.64
C SER A 7 -50.05 -8.43 12.51
N PRO A 8 -49.58 -9.69 12.63
CA PRO A 8 -48.18 -10.04 12.42
C PRO A 8 -47.67 -9.69 11.02
N HIS A 9 -48.57 -9.32 10.10
CA HIS A 9 -48.29 -8.88 8.73
C HIS A 9 -48.34 -7.35 8.56
N CYS A 10 -48.57 -6.57 9.62
CA CYS A 10 -48.59 -5.11 9.56
C CYS A 10 -47.19 -4.52 9.80
N ILE A 11 -46.72 -3.68 8.88
CA ILE A 11 -45.48 -2.92 9.00
C ILE A 11 -45.71 -1.77 9.97
N THR A 12 -45.07 -1.78 11.14
CA THR A 12 -45.03 -0.61 12.03
C THR A 12 -43.61 -0.05 12.09
N TRP A 13 -43.43 1.20 11.65
CA TRP A 13 -42.20 1.95 11.87
C TRP A 13 -42.16 2.43 13.33
N ILE A 14 -41.48 1.67 14.19
CA ILE A 14 -41.21 2.08 15.57
C ILE A 14 -39.73 2.45 15.65
N TYR A 15 -39.45 3.75 15.80
CA TYR A 15 -38.09 4.25 16.03
C TYR A 15 -37.52 3.64 17.32
N ARG A 16 -36.29 3.09 17.22
CA ARG A 16 -35.41 2.58 18.31
C ARG A 16 -35.74 1.22 18.98
N LYS A 17 -36.36 0.23 18.32
CA LYS A 17 -36.35 -1.15 18.85
C LYS A 17 -35.79 -2.21 17.89
N LYS A 18 -34.68 -2.82 18.33
CA LYS A 18 -33.80 -3.78 17.64
C LYS A 18 -34.37 -5.21 17.63
N ARG A 19 -35.63 -5.41 17.27
CA ARG A 19 -36.18 -6.75 17.01
C ARG A 19 -37.23 -6.67 15.92
N HIS A 20 -36.92 -7.15 14.72
CA HIS A 20 -37.80 -7.97 13.88
C HIS A 20 -36.99 -8.49 12.67
N ARG A 21 -37.27 -9.73 12.26
CA ARG A 21 -36.60 -10.43 11.15
C ARG A 21 -36.54 -9.52 9.92
N LYS A 22 -35.34 -9.34 9.35
CA LYS A 22 -35.12 -8.51 8.15
C LYS A 22 -35.79 -9.19 6.95
N TYR A 23 -37.02 -8.80 6.63
CA TYR A 23 -37.71 -9.27 5.42
C TYR A 23 -37.07 -8.72 4.13
N PHE A 24 -36.30 -7.63 4.25
CA PHE A 24 -35.65 -6.96 3.13
C PHE A 24 -34.15 -6.87 3.34
N ARG A 25 -33.37 -7.20 2.31
CA ARG A 25 -31.90 -7.19 2.33
C ARG A 25 -31.35 -5.78 2.16
N SER A 26 -31.99 -4.99 1.32
CA SER A 26 -31.76 -3.55 1.17
C SER A 26 -32.99 -2.74 1.55
N ARG A 27 -32.79 -1.43 1.80
CA ARG A 27 -33.87 -0.49 2.12
C ARG A 27 -34.69 -0.15 0.87
N ILE A 28 -34.08 -0.22 -0.31
CA ILE A 28 -34.75 -0.14 -1.62
C ILE A 28 -35.74 -1.29 -1.79
N ASP A 29 -35.38 -2.52 -1.41
CA ASP A 29 -36.29 -3.68 -1.52
C ASP A 29 -37.55 -3.47 -0.67
N ALA A 30 -37.40 -2.86 0.51
CA ALA A 30 -38.53 -2.53 1.38
C ALA A 30 -39.46 -1.47 0.76
N LEU A 31 -38.90 -0.49 0.06
CA LEU A 31 -39.66 0.55 -0.64
C LEU A 31 -40.35 0.03 -1.89
N ARG A 32 -39.67 -0.80 -2.69
CA ARG A 32 -40.28 -1.49 -3.84
C ARG A 32 -41.51 -2.28 -3.41
N PHE A 33 -41.38 -3.06 -2.34
CA PHE A 33 -42.50 -3.80 -1.78
C PHE A 33 -43.64 -2.88 -1.31
N ARG A 34 -43.33 -1.76 -0.64
CA ARG A 34 -44.33 -0.77 -0.23
C ARG A 34 -45.08 -0.20 -1.44
N ASN A 35 -44.36 0.16 -2.50
CA ASN A 35 -44.93 0.73 -3.72
C ASN A 35 -45.80 -0.27 -4.48
N GLU A 36 -45.35 -1.52 -4.58
CA GLU A 36 -46.15 -2.62 -5.15
C GLU A 36 -47.49 -2.75 -4.40
N LYS A 37 -47.47 -2.65 -3.06
CA LYS A 37 -48.69 -2.69 -2.25
C LYS A 37 -49.58 -1.45 -2.36
N GLU A 38 -48.99 -0.27 -2.45
CA GLU A 38 -49.76 0.98 -2.66
C GLU A 38 -50.40 1.01 -4.06
N GLN A 39 -49.74 0.43 -5.07
CA GLN A 39 -50.32 0.20 -6.40
C GLN A 39 -51.47 -0.81 -6.40
N GLU A 40 -51.32 -1.95 -5.71
CA GLU A 40 -52.40 -2.93 -5.50
C GLU A 40 -53.64 -2.29 -4.84
N LEU A 41 -53.42 -1.30 -3.96
CA LEU A 41 -54.47 -0.59 -3.24
C LEU A 41 -55.01 0.66 -3.96
N GLY A 42 -54.49 1.00 -5.15
CA GLY A 42 -55.00 2.08 -5.99
C GLY A 42 -54.65 3.50 -5.55
N VAL A 43 -53.60 3.68 -4.72
CA VAL A 43 -53.11 5.00 -4.28
C VAL A 43 -52.45 5.73 -5.47
N ARG A 44 -52.82 7.00 -5.71
CA ARG A 44 -52.54 7.72 -6.97
C ARG A 44 -51.33 8.68 -6.96
N ASP A 45 -50.74 8.99 -5.81
CA ASP A 45 -49.63 9.97 -5.73
C ASP A 45 -48.28 9.38 -6.15
N ARG A 46 -48.07 9.26 -7.47
CA ARG A 46 -46.86 8.64 -8.05
C ARG A 46 -45.60 9.50 -7.95
N HIS A 47 -45.71 10.83 -7.99
CA HIS A 47 -44.55 11.72 -8.14
C HIS A 47 -43.74 11.87 -6.85
N GLU A 48 -44.39 11.90 -5.69
CA GLU A 48 -43.69 11.96 -4.40
C GLU A 48 -42.93 10.66 -4.12
N ILE A 49 -43.55 9.53 -4.46
CA ILE A 49 -42.97 8.19 -4.29
C ILE A 49 -41.73 7.99 -5.17
N GLU A 50 -41.77 8.41 -6.44
CA GLU A 50 -40.62 8.30 -7.35
C GLU A 50 -39.44 9.16 -6.90
N ASN A 51 -39.71 10.39 -6.45
CA ASN A 51 -38.68 11.29 -5.92
C ASN A 51 -38.03 10.74 -4.63
N GLU A 52 -38.82 10.13 -3.75
CA GLU A 52 -38.29 9.45 -2.57
C GLU A 52 -37.36 8.30 -2.97
N ILE A 53 -37.79 7.40 -3.88
CA ILE A 53 -36.95 6.28 -4.33
C ILE A 53 -35.62 6.79 -4.91
N ILE A 54 -35.67 7.84 -5.74
CA ILE A 54 -34.48 8.42 -6.36
C ILE A 54 -33.55 8.99 -5.28
N PHE A 55 -34.07 9.78 -4.34
CA PHE A 55 -33.27 10.35 -3.26
C PHE A 55 -32.60 9.26 -2.40
N TRP A 56 -33.33 8.18 -2.11
CA TRP A 56 -32.80 7.05 -1.36
C TRP A 56 -31.76 6.25 -2.13
N ALA A 57 -31.98 5.99 -3.42
CA ALA A 57 -31.01 5.33 -4.28
C ALA A 57 -29.71 6.13 -4.38
N LEU A 58 -29.82 7.46 -4.54
CA LEU A 58 -28.68 8.37 -4.52
C LEU A 58 -27.97 8.36 -3.16
N SER A 59 -28.72 8.27 -2.05
CA SER A 59 -28.13 8.16 -0.70
C SER A 59 -27.36 6.84 -0.53
N GLU A 60 -27.88 5.71 -1.01
CA GLU A 60 -27.19 4.42 -0.94
C GLU A 60 -25.94 4.41 -1.82
N ILE A 61 -25.98 5.04 -3.00
CA ILE A 61 -24.81 5.21 -3.86
C ILE A 61 -23.75 6.05 -3.13
N LYS A 62 -24.16 7.15 -2.50
CA LYS A 62 -23.26 7.99 -1.71
C LYS A 62 -22.60 7.21 -0.57
N GLU A 63 -23.38 6.48 0.24
CA GLU A 63 -22.82 5.67 1.33
C GLU A 63 -21.79 4.63 0.83
N ARG A 64 -22.04 4.03 -0.34
CA ARG A 64 -21.08 3.11 -0.96
C ARG A 64 -19.83 3.82 -1.47
N LEU A 65 -19.96 5.02 -2.03
CA LEU A 65 -18.83 5.83 -2.48
C LEU A 65 -17.97 6.27 -1.30
N ASP A 66 -18.58 6.78 -0.24
CA ASP A 66 -17.89 7.18 1.00
C ASP A 66 -17.12 5.98 1.59
N GLY A 67 -17.72 4.79 1.59
CA GLY A 67 -17.05 3.56 2.04
C GLY A 67 -15.92 3.08 1.11
N ILE A 68 -15.98 3.37 -0.18
CA ILE A 68 -14.87 3.09 -1.11
C ILE A 68 -13.73 4.07 -0.87
N GLU A 69 -14.04 5.37 -0.68
CA GLU A 69 -13.06 6.41 -0.40
C GLU A 69 -12.27 6.10 0.88
N GLU A 70 -12.95 5.68 1.95
CA GLU A 70 -12.30 5.24 3.19
C GLU A 70 -11.36 4.03 2.97
N ARG A 71 -11.79 3.06 2.15
CA ARG A 71 -10.96 1.88 1.82
C ARG A 71 -9.74 2.26 0.98
N ILE A 72 -9.88 3.22 0.07
CA ILE A 72 -8.77 3.74 -0.73
C ILE A 72 -7.78 4.45 0.19
N GLY A 73 -8.23 5.34 1.07
CA GLY A 73 -7.36 6.03 2.02
C GLY A 73 -6.58 5.05 2.92
N ASN A 74 -7.23 3.98 3.38
CA ASN A 74 -6.56 2.92 4.14
C ASN A 74 -5.52 2.15 3.30
N LEU A 75 -5.79 1.91 2.02
CA LEU A 75 -4.84 1.25 1.12
C LEU A 75 -3.62 2.13 0.83
N GLU A 76 -3.82 3.44 0.64
CA GLU A 76 -2.74 4.40 0.43
C GLU A 76 -1.82 4.48 1.66
N ALA A 77 -2.39 4.54 2.86
CA ALA A 77 -1.62 4.51 4.11
C ALA A 77 -0.79 3.22 4.24
N ASN A 78 -1.41 2.06 4.02
CA ASN A 78 -0.73 0.76 4.06
C ASN A 78 0.38 0.66 3.02
N PHE A 79 0.17 1.20 1.81
CA PHE A 79 1.18 1.19 0.76
C PHE A 79 2.40 2.04 1.14
N LEU A 80 2.17 3.19 1.78
CA LEU A 80 3.23 4.06 2.27
C LEU A 80 4.07 3.35 3.34
N GLU A 81 3.43 2.69 4.31
CA GLU A 81 4.10 1.90 5.34
C GLU A 81 4.89 0.73 4.74
N GLN A 82 4.31 0.00 3.79
CA GLN A 82 5.01 -1.07 3.08
C GLN A 82 6.20 -0.54 2.29
N GLY A 83 6.10 0.65 1.69
CA GLY A 83 7.21 1.33 1.03
C GLY A 83 8.38 1.59 1.97
N GLU A 84 8.10 2.09 3.18
CA GLU A 84 9.13 2.32 4.20
C GLU A 84 9.76 1.00 4.69
N HIS A 85 8.96 -0.05 4.89
CA HIS A 85 9.48 -1.37 5.23
C HIS A 85 10.35 -1.96 4.11
N LEU A 86 9.98 -1.79 2.84
CA LEU A 86 10.78 -2.23 1.71
C LEU A 86 12.10 -1.45 1.60
N LYS A 87 12.09 -0.15 1.89
CA LYS A 87 13.33 0.65 2.00
C LYS A 87 14.22 0.13 3.12
N ALA A 88 13.67 -0.20 4.28
CA ALA A 88 14.42 -0.77 5.39
C ALA A 88 14.98 -2.17 5.09
N MET A 89 14.24 -2.99 4.34
CA MET A 89 14.69 -4.33 3.90
C MET A 89 15.66 -4.29 2.71
N ARG A 90 15.75 -3.17 2.00
CA ARG A 90 16.68 -3.00 0.88
C ARG A 90 18.09 -3.03 1.45
N LYS A 91 18.74 -4.20 1.32
CA LYS A 91 20.17 -4.35 1.60
C LYS A 91 20.92 -3.25 0.88
N SER A 92 21.90 -2.65 1.55
CA SER A 92 22.81 -1.71 0.89
C SER A 92 23.39 -2.38 -0.37
N PRO A 93 23.55 -1.63 -1.47
CA PRO A 93 24.12 -2.17 -2.69
C PRO A 93 25.46 -2.84 -2.35
N ALA A 94 25.71 -4.02 -2.95
CA ALA A 94 26.95 -4.74 -2.72
C ALA A 94 28.13 -3.79 -2.96
N PRO A 95 29.07 -3.67 -2.00
CA PRO A 95 30.15 -2.70 -2.13
C PRO A 95 30.96 -3.06 -3.37
N LYS A 96 31.15 -2.09 -4.27
CA LYS A 96 32.08 -2.24 -5.38
C LYS A 96 33.49 -2.34 -4.79
N VAL A 97 34.14 -3.48 -4.98
CA VAL A 97 35.45 -3.77 -4.42
C VAL A 97 36.41 -4.23 -5.51
N LEU A 98 37.66 -3.81 -5.40
CA LEU A 98 38.73 -4.20 -6.31
C LEU A 98 39.72 -5.10 -5.59
N ARG A 99 40.27 -6.09 -6.29
CA ARG A 99 41.40 -6.86 -5.76
C ARG A 99 42.62 -5.94 -5.66
N VAL A 100 43.52 -6.22 -4.71
CA VAL A 100 44.78 -5.45 -4.58
C VAL A 100 45.58 -5.42 -5.89
N ALA A 101 45.53 -6.50 -6.68
CA ALA A 101 46.19 -6.55 -7.99
C ALA A 101 45.57 -5.59 -9.02
N GLU A 102 44.25 -5.46 -9.04
CA GLU A 102 43.53 -4.54 -9.94
C GLU A 102 43.73 -3.10 -9.50
N ALA A 103 43.57 -2.82 -8.19
CA ALA A 103 43.84 -1.51 -7.62
C ALA A 103 45.29 -1.05 -7.85
N ALA A 104 46.26 -1.97 -7.81
CA ALA A 104 47.67 -1.69 -8.13
C ALA A 104 47.87 -1.22 -9.57
N LYS A 105 47.17 -1.84 -10.53
CA LYS A 105 47.20 -1.41 -11.93
C LYS A 105 46.62 -0.02 -12.10
N VAL A 106 45.44 0.22 -11.51
CA VAL A 106 44.74 1.51 -11.58
C VAL A 106 45.57 2.64 -10.97
N LEU A 107 46.10 2.44 -9.77
CA LEU A 107 46.91 3.44 -9.07
C LEU A 107 48.32 3.59 -9.67
N ARG A 108 48.73 2.71 -10.60
CA ARG A 108 50.09 2.62 -11.15
C ARG A 108 51.16 2.44 -10.07
N VAL A 109 50.85 1.62 -9.05
CA VAL A 109 51.72 1.34 -7.92
C VAL A 109 52.01 -0.16 -7.83
N SER A 110 53.20 -0.55 -7.39
CA SER A 110 53.51 -1.97 -7.18
C SER A 110 52.60 -2.58 -6.10
N SER A 111 52.17 -3.83 -6.30
CA SER A 111 51.28 -4.50 -5.33
C SER A 111 51.89 -4.57 -3.93
N ARG A 112 53.22 -4.71 -3.81
CA ARG A 112 53.94 -4.68 -2.52
C ARG A 112 53.78 -3.33 -1.80
N LYS A 113 53.94 -2.22 -2.52
CA LYS A 113 53.76 -0.88 -1.95
C LYS A 113 52.30 -0.66 -1.53
N LEU A 114 51.36 -1.25 -2.26
CA LEU A 114 49.94 -1.19 -1.91
C LEU A 114 49.62 -1.99 -0.63
N TYR A 115 50.21 -3.18 -0.45
CA TYR A 115 50.14 -3.92 0.82
C TYR A 115 50.72 -3.13 1.99
N TYR A 116 51.85 -2.44 1.78
CA TYR A 116 52.45 -1.55 2.78
C TYR A 116 51.51 -0.40 3.16
N LEU A 117 50.86 0.23 2.18
CA LEU A 117 49.87 1.30 2.42
C LEU A 117 48.63 0.79 3.18
N LEU A 118 48.22 -0.45 2.93
CA LEU A 118 47.17 -1.12 3.70
C LEU A 118 47.59 -1.39 5.15
N ASP A 119 48.84 -1.80 5.40
CA ASP A 119 49.36 -1.97 6.77
C ASP A 119 49.48 -0.65 7.52
N LYS A 120 49.76 0.45 6.80
CA LYS A 120 49.80 1.81 7.35
C LYS A 120 48.42 2.45 7.54
N GLY A 121 47.34 1.76 7.15
CA GLY A 121 45.96 2.23 7.34
C GLY A 121 45.52 3.34 6.38
N VAL A 122 46.27 3.58 5.29
CA VAL A 122 45.89 4.56 4.25
C VAL A 122 44.64 4.08 3.50
N PHE A 123 44.53 2.78 3.29
CA PHE A 123 43.37 2.11 2.71
C PHE A 123 42.78 1.11 3.70
N LYS A 124 41.47 0.91 3.69
CA LYS A 124 40.81 -0.09 4.52
C LYS A 124 40.81 -1.45 3.83
N ARG A 125 41.27 -2.47 4.55
CA ARG A 125 41.20 -3.86 4.11
C ARG A 125 39.76 -4.35 4.16
N TYR A 126 39.24 -4.75 3.01
CA TYR A 126 37.98 -5.49 2.90
C TYR A 126 38.27 -6.96 2.64
N LYS A 127 37.74 -7.86 3.48
CA LYS A 127 37.89 -9.31 3.34
C LYS A 127 36.51 -9.92 3.11
N LEU A 128 36.34 -10.63 2.00
CA LEU A 128 35.16 -11.48 1.82
C LEU A 128 35.40 -12.80 2.60
N PRO A 129 34.39 -13.31 3.33
CA PRO A 129 34.54 -14.45 4.25
C PRO A 129 34.97 -15.75 3.57
N HIS A 130 34.74 -15.89 2.25
CA HIS A 130 35.03 -17.12 1.49
C HIS A 130 36.28 -17.03 0.61
N THR A 131 37.04 -15.94 0.68
CA THR A 131 38.23 -15.74 -0.17
C THR A 131 39.44 -15.31 0.63
N ARG A 132 40.62 -15.85 0.31
CA ARG A 132 41.89 -15.44 0.90
C ARG A 132 42.42 -14.10 0.35
N THR A 133 41.82 -13.60 -0.73
CA THR A 133 42.21 -12.36 -1.39
C THR A 133 41.77 -11.14 -0.59
N THR A 134 42.66 -10.15 -0.49
CA THR A 134 42.33 -8.85 0.09
C THR A 134 41.77 -7.92 -0.97
N PHE A 135 40.74 -7.18 -0.60
CA PHE A 135 40.08 -6.21 -1.45
C PHE A 135 40.17 -4.81 -0.84
N ILE A 136 39.97 -3.82 -1.70
CA ILE A 136 39.87 -2.40 -1.35
C ILE A 136 38.55 -1.89 -1.92
N LYS A 137 37.87 -1.02 -1.18
CA LYS A 137 36.66 -0.37 -1.67
C LYS A 137 36.99 0.55 -2.84
N LEU A 138 36.17 0.50 -3.88
CA LEU A 138 36.39 1.29 -5.09
C LEU A 138 36.37 2.81 -4.79
N GLU A 139 35.47 3.25 -3.90
CA GLU A 139 35.38 4.64 -3.41
C GLU A 139 36.70 5.19 -2.84
N GLU A 140 37.48 4.36 -2.14
CA GLU A 140 38.77 4.80 -1.56
C GLU A 140 39.83 4.97 -2.64
N VAL A 141 39.76 4.17 -3.71
CA VAL A 141 40.66 4.26 -4.86
C VAL A 141 40.30 5.48 -5.71
N GLU A 142 39.01 5.72 -5.97
CA GLU A 142 38.49 6.93 -6.65
C GLU A 142 38.91 8.19 -5.93
N LYS A 143 38.74 8.23 -4.61
CA LYS A 143 39.17 9.36 -3.78
C LYS A 143 40.68 9.62 -3.87
N ALA A 144 41.49 8.56 -3.96
CA ALA A 144 42.93 8.69 -4.10
C ALA A 144 43.35 9.15 -5.51
N LEU A 145 42.56 8.81 -6.55
CA LEU A 145 42.81 9.21 -7.93
C LEU A 145 42.24 10.60 -8.27
N GLY A 146 41.24 11.07 -7.51
CA GLY A 146 40.51 12.30 -7.79
C GLY A 146 39.59 12.20 -9.02
N ALA A 147 39.20 10.99 -9.42
CA ALA A 147 38.36 10.72 -10.59
C ALA A 147 37.02 10.10 -10.16
N GLU A 148 35.93 10.49 -10.83
CA GLU A 148 34.56 10.02 -10.52
C GLU A 148 34.24 8.63 -11.08
N ASP A 149 34.98 8.15 -12.09
CA ASP A 149 34.74 6.83 -12.69
C ASP A 149 36.05 6.17 -13.15
N ILE A 150 36.36 5.01 -12.56
CA ILE A 150 37.58 4.21 -12.86
C ILE A 150 37.28 3.08 -13.85
N SER A 151 36.02 2.92 -14.24
CA SER A 151 35.53 1.83 -15.10
C SER A 151 36.31 1.68 -16.41
N GLU A 152 36.79 2.79 -16.99
CA GLU A 152 37.59 2.80 -18.22
C GLU A 152 39.04 2.30 -18.04
N LEU A 153 39.57 2.35 -16.83
CA LEU A 153 40.96 1.95 -16.52
C LEU A 153 41.11 0.45 -16.20
N LEU A 154 40.00 -0.28 -16.17
CA LEU A 154 39.95 -1.72 -15.86
C LEU A 154 39.96 -2.63 -17.10
N ILE A 155 40.16 -2.07 -18.30
CA ILE A 155 40.28 -2.79 -19.58
C ILE A 155 41.60 -3.60 -19.65
#